data_AF-A0A5K1EIU7-F1
#
_entry.id   AF-A0A5K1EIU7-F1
#
_cell.length_a   1.000
_cell.length_b   1.000
_cell.length_c   1.000
_cell.angle_alpha   90.00
_cell.angle_beta   90.00
_cell.angle_gamma   90.00
#
_symmetry.space_group_name_H-M   'P 1'
#
loop_
_entity.id
_entity.type
_entity.pdbx_description
1 polymer ?
#
loop_
_entity_poly.entity_id
_entity_poly.type
_entity_poly.pdbx_seq_one_letter_code
_entity_poly.pdbx_strand_id
1 'polypeptide(L)'
;FTEPIWQILREVGKEGPMLHKVYDMWDNMIEKIQNIIFRHEKKNVALDDSEFFDHVHRILVRRWNRSNNPLHCMAHSLNPQYYGQTWLAGGTGRVPPNRDPEISKNREICLGRLFFDPHRLKIINNEFATFSGGRNDSIQAAMARDEEDPINWWLRFGASTPNLQQLALKLCIEVIISTCNLFML
;
A
#
# COMPACT_ATOMS: atom_id res chain seq x y z
N PHE A 1 -0.49 23.51 6.19
CA PHE A 1 -0.81 22.29 5.41
C PHE A 1 0.36 21.29 5.36
N THR A 2 1.55 21.59 5.92
CA THR A 2 2.72 20.70 5.89
C THR A 2 2.78 19.66 7.01
N GLU A 3 1.97 19.80 8.07
CA GLU A 3 1.92 18.86 9.20
C GLU A 3 1.70 17.39 8.79
N PRO A 4 0.79 17.04 7.84
CA PRO A 4 0.65 15.66 7.38
C PRO A 4 1.93 15.05 6.81
N ILE A 5 2.79 15.87 6.19
CA ILE A 5 4.09 15.44 5.65
C ILE A 5 5.03 15.05 6.79
N TRP A 6 5.13 15.90 7.81
CA TRP A 6 5.94 15.63 9.00
C TRP A 6 5.48 14.39 9.76
N GLN A 7 4.17 14.11 9.78
CA GLN A 7 3.63 12.90 10.38
C GLN A 7 4.14 11.64 9.69
N ILE A 8 4.09 11.57 8.34
CA ILE A 8 4.66 10.43 7.61
C ILE A 8 6.15 10.27 7.93
N LEU A 9 6.92 11.36 7.88
CA LEU A 9 8.36 11.31 8.11
C LEU A 9 8.70 10.74 9.49
N ARG A 10 7.96 11.14 10.53
CA ARG A 10 8.12 10.61 11.89
C ARG A 10 7.77 9.13 11.96
N GLU A 11 6.66 8.71 11.35
CA GLU A 11 6.23 7.30 11.38
C GLU A 11 7.16 6.38 10.58
N VAL A 12 7.61 6.81 9.40
CA VAL A 12 8.57 6.08 8.56
C VAL A 12 9.96 6.03 9.21
N GLY A 13 10.29 7.01 10.06
CA GLY A 13 11.54 7.04 10.83
C GLY A 13 11.54 6.16 12.08
N LYS A 14 10.42 5.55 12.47
CA LYS A 14 10.37 4.60 13.58
C LYS A 14 11.04 3.29 13.20
N GLU A 15 11.66 2.64 14.18
CA GLU A 15 12.20 1.29 13.99
C GLU A 15 11.06 0.29 13.76
N GLY A 16 11.19 -0.54 12.72
CA GLY A 16 10.24 -1.60 12.39
C GLY A 16 9.91 -1.69 10.90
N PRO A 17 9.23 -2.77 10.49
CA PRO A 17 8.83 -2.93 9.11
C PRO A 17 7.67 -2.00 8.76
N MET A 18 7.95 -1.03 7.88
CA MET A 18 6.99 0.00 7.49
C MET A 18 6.63 -0.05 6.00
N LEU A 19 7.37 -0.83 5.20
CA LEU A 19 7.27 -0.82 3.74
C LEU A 19 5.84 -1.02 3.23
N HIS A 20 5.11 -1.96 3.84
CA HIS A 20 3.73 -2.31 3.50
C HIS A 20 2.70 -1.23 3.85
N LYS A 21 3.05 -0.28 4.74
CA LYS A 21 2.17 0.82 5.17
C LYS A 21 2.42 2.13 4.42
N VAL A 22 3.58 2.29 3.79
CA VAL A 22 3.98 3.56 3.14
C VAL A 22 2.96 4.06 2.13
N TYR A 23 2.40 3.16 1.31
CA TYR A 23 1.40 3.52 0.30
C TYR A 23 0.16 4.15 0.96
N ASP A 24 -0.46 3.44 1.91
CA ASP A 24 -1.64 3.91 2.64
C ASP A 24 -1.35 5.20 3.42
N MET A 25 -0.17 5.30 4.04
CA MET A 25 0.25 6.53 4.72
C MET A 25 0.31 7.71 3.76
N TRP A 26 0.88 7.52 2.57
CA TRP A 26 1.02 8.53 1.53
C TRP A 26 -0.34 9.03 1.02
N ASP A 27 -1.25 8.11 0.71
CA ASP A 27 -2.62 8.44 0.28
C ASP A 27 -3.37 9.21 1.36
N ASN A 28 -3.32 8.73 2.62
CA ASN A 28 -3.94 9.42 3.75
C ASN A 28 -3.33 10.83 3.97
N MET A 29 -2.05 11.03 3.68
CA MET A 29 -1.43 12.37 3.74
C MET A 29 -1.96 13.28 2.64
N ILE A 30 -2.08 12.80 1.40
CA ILE A 30 -2.65 13.59 0.30
C ILE A 30 -4.08 14.02 0.67
N GLU A 31 -4.90 13.09 1.15
CA GLU A 31 -6.29 13.37 1.57
C GLU A 31 -6.35 14.42 2.70
N LYS A 32 -5.48 14.30 3.71
CA LYS A 32 -5.38 15.30 4.79
C LYS A 32 -4.95 16.68 4.27
N ILE A 33 -3.98 16.72 3.35
CA ILE A 33 -3.53 17.97 2.73
C ILE A 33 -4.65 18.62 1.92
N GLN A 34 -5.40 17.82 1.14
CA GLN A 34 -6.57 18.28 0.40
C GLN A 34 -7.59 18.91 1.33
N ASN A 35 -8.00 18.20 2.39
CA ASN A 35 -8.96 18.69 3.37
C ASN A 35 -8.53 20.00 4.03
N ILE A 36 -7.25 20.14 4.38
CA ILE A 36 -6.70 21.37 4.97
C ILE A 36 -6.77 22.53 3.98
N ILE A 37 -6.36 22.31 2.72
CA ILE A 37 -6.34 23.34 1.68
C ILE A 37 -7.76 23.78 1.35
N PHE A 38 -8.68 22.84 1.10
CA PHE A 38 -10.06 23.13 0.76
C PHE A 38 -10.79 23.89 1.88
N ARG A 39 -10.57 23.51 3.15
CA ARG A 39 -11.10 24.26 4.28
C ARG A 39 -10.56 25.70 4.31
N HIS A 40 -9.28 25.90 4.02
CA HIS A 40 -8.68 27.23 3.98
C HIS A 40 -9.22 28.08 2.82
N GLU A 41 -9.47 27.46 1.66
CA GLU A 41 -10.08 28.10 0.50
C GLU A 41 -11.60 28.26 0.61
N LYS A 42 -12.22 27.76 1.69
CA LYS A 42 -13.69 27.70 1.88
C LYS A 42 -14.41 26.95 0.75
N LYS A 43 -13.79 25.89 0.25
CA LYS A 43 -14.27 25.02 -0.82
C LYS A 43 -14.73 23.67 -0.29
N ASN A 44 -15.67 23.05 -0.99
CA ASN A 44 -16.14 21.69 -0.77
C ASN A 44 -15.33 20.71 -1.62
N VAL A 45 -14.72 19.72 -0.98
CA VAL A 45 -13.86 18.71 -1.63
C VAL A 45 -14.59 17.91 -2.72
N ALA A 46 -15.91 17.75 -2.60
CA ALA A 46 -16.72 16.97 -3.54
C ALA A 46 -17.32 17.80 -4.68
N LEU A 47 -17.32 19.14 -4.58
CA LEU A 47 -18.05 20.00 -5.52
C LEU A 47 -17.17 21.05 -6.20
N ASP A 48 -16.07 21.44 -5.58
CA ASP A 48 -15.22 22.53 -6.03
C ASP A 48 -13.85 22.01 -6.46
N ASP A 49 -13.18 22.75 -7.35
CA ASP A 49 -11.78 22.51 -7.73
C ASP A 49 -10.84 23.50 -7.03
N SER A 50 -9.57 23.13 -6.88
CA SER A 50 -8.54 23.99 -6.26
C SER A 50 -7.23 23.95 -7.04
N GLU A 51 -6.93 25.02 -7.78
CA GLU A 51 -5.67 25.16 -8.52
C GLU A 51 -4.43 25.03 -7.63
N PHE A 52 -4.52 25.52 -6.38
CA PHE A 52 -3.45 25.40 -5.41
C PHE A 52 -3.27 23.95 -4.97
N PHE A 53 -4.36 23.24 -4.64
CA PHE A 53 -4.29 21.81 -4.36
C PHE A 53 -3.74 21.04 -5.56
N ASP A 54 -4.18 21.33 -6.78
CA ASP A 54 -3.68 20.66 -7.99
C ASP A 54 -2.18 20.84 -8.15
N HIS A 55 -1.66 22.04 -7.86
CA HIS A 55 -0.23 22.30 -7.88
C HIS A 55 0.52 21.49 -6.81
N VAL A 56 0.01 21.47 -5.57
CA VAL A 56 0.58 20.68 -4.46
C VAL A 56 0.53 19.18 -4.78
N HIS A 57 -0.61 18.67 -5.25
CA HIS A 57 -0.83 17.29 -5.63
C HIS A 57 0.14 16.85 -6.72
N ARG A 58 0.35 17.67 -7.76
CA ARG A 58 1.37 17.38 -8.79
C ARG A 58 2.78 17.25 -8.22
N ILE A 59 3.16 18.09 -7.26
CA ILE A 59 4.48 18.00 -6.61
C ILE A 59 4.58 16.70 -5.81
N LEU A 60 3.55 16.36 -5.03
CA LEU A 60 3.49 15.13 -4.24
C LEU A 60 3.58 13.90 -5.15
N VAL A 61 2.70 13.79 -6.16
CA VAL A 61 2.73 12.67 -7.12
C VAL A 61 4.06 12.57 -7.86
N ARG A 62 4.65 13.70 -8.27
CA ARG A 62 5.99 13.70 -8.90
C ARG A 62 7.06 13.17 -7.94
N ARG A 63 6.96 13.48 -6.64
CA ARG A 63 7.86 12.95 -5.62
C ARG A 63 7.66 11.45 -5.42
N TRP A 64 6.40 11.02 -5.31
CA TRP A 64 6.02 9.61 -5.21
C TRP A 64 6.59 8.78 -6.36
N ASN A 65 6.42 9.25 -7.60
CA ASN A 65 6.90 8.55 -8.80
C ASN A 65 8.43 8.44 -8.90
N ARG A 66 9.18 9.27 -8.17
CA ARG A 66 10.66 9.16 -8.08
C ARG A 66 11.12 8.16 -7.01
N SER A 67 10.23 7.72 -6.14
CA SER A 67 10.50 6.70 -5.14
C SER A 67 10.40 5.28 -5.74
N ASN A 68 10.75 4.25 -4.97
CA ASN A 68 10.62 2.85 -5.40
C ASN A 68 9.15 2.36 -5.38
N ASN A 69 8.28 3.06 -6.14
CA ASN A 69 6.83 2.85 -6.18
C ASN A 69 6.42 1.37 -6.39
N PRO A 70 7.05 0.60 -7.31
CA PRO A 70 6.70 -0.81 -7.51
C PRO A 70 6.83 -1.68 -6.26
N LEU A 71 7.87 -1.47 -5.45
CA LEU A 71 8.09 -2.26 -4.24
C LEU A 71 7.09 -1.89 -3.13
N HIS A 72 6.77 -0.59 -2.99
CA HIS A 72 5.73 -0.14 -2.06
C HIS A 72 4.35 -0.71 -2.43
N CYS A 73 3.97 -0.65 -3.71
CA CYS A 73 2.72 -1.25 -4.19
C CYS A 73 2.70 -2.78 -4.01
N MET A 74 3.84 -3.46 -4.19
CA MET A 74 3.94 -4.90 -3.94
C MET A 74 3.72 -5.22 -2.46
N ALA A 75 4.42 -4.52 -1.55
CA ALA A 75 4.28 -4.74 -0.12
C ALA A 75 2.86 -4.41 0.38
N HIS A 76 2.26 -3.33 -0.13
CA HIS A 76 0.86 -2.99 0.12
C HIS A 76 -0.08 -4.10 -0.41
N SER A 77 0.15 -4.58 -1.64
CA SER A 77 -0.64 -5.67 -2.23
C SER A 77 -0.61 -6.96 -1.42
N LEU A 78 0.45 -7.21 -0.64
CA LEU A 78 0.60 -8.41 0.18
C LEU A 78 0.14 -8.23 1.63
N ASN A 79 -0.28 -7.04 2.05
CA ASN A 79 -0.84 -6.87 3.38
C ASN A 79 -2.31 -7.32 3.38
N PRO A 80 -2.69 -8.38 4.14
CA PRO A 80 -4.06 -8.89 4.16
C PRO A 80 -5.09 -7.89 4.68
N GLN A 81 -4.69 -6.94 5.53
CA GLN A 81 -5.56 -5.91 6.12
C GLN A 81 -6.24 -5.04 5.07
N TYR A 82 -5.60 -4.78 3.94
CA TYR A 82 -6.19 -3.97 2.86
C TYR A 82 -7.25 -4.71 2.03
N TYR A 83 -7.47 -5.99 2.31
CA TYR A 83 -8.59 -6.77 1.78
C TYR A 83 -9.71 -6.95 2.83
N GLY A 84 -9.44 -6.59 4.08
CA GLY A 84 -10.38 -6.68 5.20
C GLY A 84 -11.51 -5.65 5.11
N GLN A 85 -12.68 -5.99 5.66
CA GLN A 85 -13.86 -5.14 5.56
C GLN A 85 -13.71 -3.86 6.38
N THR A 86 -12.99 -3.92 7.48
CA THR A 86 -12.79 -2.78 8.37
C THR A 86 -11.98 -1.69 7.68
N TRP A 87 -10.90 -2.06 6.99
CA TRP A 87 -10.09 -1.07 6.25
C TRP A 87 -10.87 -0.49 5.06
N LEU A 88 -11.57 -1.34 4.30
CA LEU A 88 -12.35 -0.93 3.13
C LEU A 88 -13.47 0.05 3.48
N ALA A 89 -14.15 -0.16 4.62
CA ALA A 89 -15.19 0.76 5.10
C ALA A 89 -14.64 2.08 5.66
N GLY A 90 -13.34 2.14 5.97
CA GLY A 90 -12.72 3.25 6.70
C GLY A 90 -12.35 4.48 5.88
N GLY A 91 -12.58 4.51 4.56
CA GLY A 91 -12.22 5.64 3.72
C GLY A 91 -12.96 5.67 2.38
N THR A 92 -13.21 6.87 1.86
CA THR A 92 -13.83 7.07 0.54
C THR A 92 -12.92 6.60 -0.58
N GLY A 93 -13.45 5.77 -1.49
CA GLY A 93 -12.70 5.29 -2.65
C GLY A 93 -11.71 4.16 -2.36
N ARG A 94 -11.63 3.66 -1.11
CA ARG A 94 -10.82 2.50 -0.78
C ARG A 94 -11.31 1.27 -1.53
N VAL A 95 -10.38 0.63 -2.23
CA VAL A 95 -10.61 -0.64 -2.94
C VAL A 95 -9.52 -1.62 -2.56
N PRO A 96 -9.79 -2.94 -2.64
CA PRO A 96 -8.75 -3.93 -2.44
C PRO A 96 -7.57 -3.70 -3.40
N PRO A 97 -6.31 -3.94 -2.99
CA PRO A 97 -5.12 -3.65 -3.81
C PRO A 97 -5.09 -4.30 -5.20
N ASN A 98 -5.78 -5.43 -5.37
CA ASN A 98 -5.91 -6.12 -6.66
C ASN A 98 -6.93 -5.46 -7.61
N ARG A 99 -7.75 -4.52 -7.12
CA ARG A 99 -8.72 -3.74 -7.91
C ARG A 99 -8.26 -2.31 -8.17
N ASP A 100 -7.23 -1.84 -7.48
CA ASP A 100 -6.62 -0.55 -7.76
C ASP A 100 -5.72 -0.65 -9.02
N PRO A 101 -5.93 0.19 -10.06
CA PRO A 101 -5.15 0.14 -11.30
C PRO A 101 -3.68 0.55 -11.13
N GLU A 102 -3.37 1.54 -10.30
CA GLU A 102 -2.00 1.99 -10.06
C GLU A 102 -1.23 0.90 -9.32
N ILE A 103 -1.80 0.38 -8.23
CA ILE A 103 -1.18 -0.66 -7.42
C ILE A 103 -1.00 -1.93 -8.24
N SER A 104 -1.99 -2.28 -9.08
CA SER A 104 -1.91 -3.46 -9.93
C SER A 104 -0.81 -3.37 -10.99
N LYS A 105 -0.72 -2.24 -11.69
CA LYS A 105 0.36 -2.00 -12.66
C LYS A 105 1.74 -2.05 -12.01
N ASN A 106 1.89 -1.40 -10.85
CA ASN A 106 3.16 -1.37 -10.13
C ASN A 106 3.54 -2.74 -9.55
N ARG A 107 2.56 -3.53 -9.09
CA ARG A 107 2.75 -4.94 -8.68
C ARG A 107 3.27 -5.79 -9.83
N GLU A 108 2.67 -5.68 -11.02
CA GLU A 108 3.12 -6.42 -12.21
C GLU A 108 4.57 -6.08 -12.58
N ILE A 109 4.92 -4.78 -12.55
CA ILE A 109 6.31 -4.33 -12.76
C ILE A 109 7.25 -4.92 -11.70
N CYS A 110 6.84 -4.92 -10.43
CA CYS A 110 7.65 -5.46 -9.33
C CYS A 110 7.89 -6.97 -9.51
N LEU A 111 6.82 -7.74 -9.75
CA LEU A 111 6.91 -9.18 -9.97
C LEU A 111 7.78 -9.53 -11.17
N GLY A 112 7.66 -8.79 -12.28
CA GLY A 112 8.52 -8.98 -13.46
C GLY A 112 10.00 -8.70 -13.19
N ARG A 113 10.32 -7.80 -12.24
CA ARG A 113 11.71 -7.55 -11.81
C ARG A 113 12.24 -8.61 -10.83
N LEU A 114 11.36 -9.17 -10.00
CA LEU A 114 11.74 -10.17 -8.99
C LEU A 114 11.83 -11.59 -9.58
N PHE A 115 11.02 -11.91 -10.60
CA PHE A 115 10.89 -13.24 -11.17
C PHE A 115 11.07 -13.20 -12.69
N PHE A 116 12.33 -13.27 -13.14
CA PHE A 116 12.68 -13.31 -14.58
C PHE A 116 12.25 -14.61 -15.27
N ASP A 117 12.15 -15.72 -14.52
CA ASP A 117 11.70 -16.99 -15.08
C ASP A 117 10.17 -16.98 -15.29
N PRO A 118 9.68 -17.20 -16.53
CA PRO A 118 8.25 -17.14 -16.82
C PRO A 118 7.42 -18.18 -16.06
N HIS A 119 8.00 -19.34 -15.74
CA HIS A 119 7.29 -20.37 -15.00
C HIS A 119 7.06 -19.98 -13.54
N ARG A 120 8.10 -19.48 -12.86
CA ARG A 120 8.01 -18.92 -11.50
C ARG A 120 7.09 -17.71 -11.44
N LEU A 121 7.15 -16.83 -12.45
CA LEU A 121 6.25 -15.68 -12.57
C LEU A 121 4.77 -16.13 -12.71
N LYS A 122 4.50 -17.20 -13.44
CA LYS A 122 3.15 -17.77 -13.53
C LYS A 122 2.68 -18.33 -12.18
N ILE A 123 3.55 -19.03 -11.45
CA ILE A 123 3.24 -19.60 -10.13
C ILE A 123 2.89 -18.49 -9.14
N ILE A 124 3.75 -17.46 -9.00
CA ILE A 124 3.53 -16.38 -8.03
C ILE A 124 2.26 -15.58 -8.36
N ASN A 125 1.93 -15.39 -9.64
CA ASN A 125 0.69 -14.72 -10.05
C ASN A 125 -0.56 -15.55 -9.72
N ASN A 126 -0.51 -16.87 -9.91
CA ASN A 126 -1.60 -17.76 -9.54
C ASN A 126 -1.82 -17.76 -8.01
N GLU A 127 -0.74 -17.85 -7.24
CA GLU A 127 -0.80 -17.75 -5.78
C GLU A 127 -1.37 -16.39 -5.33
N PHE A 128 -0.96 -15.30 -5.98
CA PHE A 128 -1.51 -13.97 -5.72
C PHE A 128 -3.01 -13.90 -6.02
N ALA A 129 -3.48 -14.50 -7.11
CA ALA A 129 -4.90 -14.58 -7.42
C ALA A 129 -5.69 -15.37 -6.37
N THR A 130 -5.13 -16.48 -5.85
CA THR A 130 -5.72 -17.26 -4.77
C THR A 130 -5.84 -16.42 -3.49
N PHE A 131 -4.75 -15.76 -3.08
CA PHE A 131 -4.72 -14.88 -1.90
C PHE A 131 -5.68 -13.69 -2.03
N SER A 132 -5.59 -12.93 -3.13
CA SER A 132 -6.36 -11.69 -3.31
C SER A 132 -7.85 -11.95 -3.58
N GLY A 133 -8.17 -13.11 -4.15
CA GLY A 133 -9.55 -13.51 -4.42
C GLY A 133 -10.30 -13.99 -3.19
N GLY A 134 -9.61 -14.35 -2.11
CA GLY A 134 -10.21 -14.90 -0.88
C GLY A 134 -11.06 -16.17 -1.10
N ARG A 135 -11.01 -16.78 -2.29
CA ARG A 135 -11.93 -17.86 -2.70
C ARG A 135 -11.76 -19.13 -1.88
N ASN A 136 -10.57 -19.30 -1.31
CA ASN A 136 -10.22 -20.46 -0.49
C ASN A 136 -10.06 -20.06 0.99
N ASP A 137 -10.37 -18.82 1.35
CA ASP A 137 -10.25 -18.37 2.72
C ASP A 137 -11.35 -19.04 3.55
N SER A 138 -10.96 -19.66 4.67
CA SER A 138 -11.93 -20.02 5.70
C SER A 138 -12.53 -18.75 6.31
N ILE A 139 -13.65 -18.89 7.02
CA ILE A 139 -14.24 -17.78 7.78
C ILE A 139 -13.20 -17.17 8.73
N GLN A 140 -12.37 -18.02 9.36
CA GLN A 140 -11.30 -17.58 10.25
C GLN A 140 -10.22 -16.80 9.51
N ALA A 141 -9.82 -17.23 8.31
CA ALA A 141 -8.82 -16.52 7.51
C ALA A 141 -9.34 -15.14 7.08
N ALA A 142 -10.62 -15.05 6.70
CA ALA A 142 -11.26 -13.80 6.33
C ALA A 142 -11.33 -12.81 7.50
N MET A 143 -11.78 -13.25 8.69
CA MET A 143 -11.82 -12.40 9.89
C MET A 143 -10.42 -11.95 10.32
N ALA A 144 -9.45 -12.87 10.28
CA ALA A 144 -8.07 -12.57 10.64
C ALA A 144 -7.44 -11.48 9.77
N ARG A 145 -7.94 -11.22 8.55
CA ARG A 145 -7.44 -10.11 7.72
C ARG A 145 -7.61 -8.77 8.43
N ASP A 146 -8.70 -8.57 9.17
CA ASP A 146 -8.99 -7.33 9.88
C ASP A 146 -8.34 -7.25 11.26
N GLU A 147 -8.12 -8.40 11.91
CA GLU A 147 -7.73 -8.48 13.32
C GLU A 147 -6.24 -8.71 13.55
N GLU A 148 -5.58 -9.45 12.67
CA GLU A 148 -4.21 -9.91 12.88
C GLU A 148 -3.19 -9.00 12.19
N ASP A 149 -1.97 -9.03 12.71
CA ASP A 149 -0.83 -8.46 12.00
C ASP A 149 -0.55 -9.24 10.70
N PRO A 150 -0.03 -8.58 9.65
CA PRO A 150 0.20 -9.23 8.36
C PRO A 150 1.11 -10.46 8.46
N ILE A 151 2.12 -10.44 9.33
CA ILE A 151 3.07 -11.54 9.51
C ILE A 151 2.34 -12.77 10.07
N ASN A 152 1.59 -12.61 11.16
CA ASN A 152 0.81 -13.69 11.76
C ASN A 152 -0.22 -14.26 10.78
N TRP A 153 -0.91 -13.40 10.02
CA TRP A 153 -1.85 -13.86 9.00
C TRP A 153 -1.16 -14.76 7.96
N TRP A 154 -0.02 -14.32 7.42
CA TRP A 154 0.74 -15.10 6.44
C TRP A 154 1.25 -16.42 7.02
N LEU A 155 1.75 -16.44 8.26
CA LEU A 155 2.22 -17.67 8.90
C LEU A 155 1.08 -18.69 9.10
N ARG A 156 -0.13 -18.23 9.40
CA ARG A 156 -1.28 -19.10 9.68
C ARG A 156 -2.00 -19.60 8.42
N PHE A 157 -2.16 -18.75 7.42
CA PHE A 157 -3.05 -19.03 6.28
C PHE A 157 -2.31 -19.13 4.93
N GLY A 158 -1.02 -18.77 4.89
CA GLY A 158 -0.23 -18.73 3.65
C GLY A 158 0.24 -20.08 3.11
N ALA A 159 -0.02 -21.20 3.80
CA ALA A 159 0.50 -22.52 3.43
C ALA A 159 0.06 -23.00 2.03
N SER A 160 -1.10 -22.54 1.54
CA SER A 160 -1.59 -22.85 0.19
C SER A 160 -0.95 -22.00 -0.93
N THR A 161 -0.19 -20.97 -0.55
CA THR A 161 0.50 -20.03 -1.44
C THR A 161 1.95 -19.83 -0.95
N PRO A 162 2.78 -20.89 -0.96
CA PRO A 162 4.07 -20.88 -0.27
C PRO A 162 5.09 -19.89 -0.85
N ASN A 163 5.11 -19.68 -2.17
CA ASN A 163 6.04 -18.73 -2.79
C ASN A 163 5.66 -17.28 -2.45
N LEU A 164 4.36 -17.00 -2.45
CA LEU A 164 3.80 -15.71 -2.11
C LEU A 164 3.95 -15.42 -0.62
N GLN A 165 3.74 -16.43 0.24
CA GLN A 165 3.97 -16.34 1.68
C GLN A 165 5.43 -15.95 1.97
N GLN A 166 6.39 -16.62 1.33
CA GLN A 166 7.81 -16.29 1.51
C GLN A 166 8.11 -14.85 1.08
N LEU A 167 7.57 -14.41 -0.06
CA LEU A 167 7.73 -13.05 -0.53
C LEU A 167 7.08 -12.02 0.41
N ALA A 168 5.88 -12.31 0.89
CA ALA A 168 5.16 -11.45 1.81
C ALA A 168 5.89 -11.29 3.12
N LEU A 169 6.34 -12.38 3.75
CA LEU A 169 7.13 -12.33 4.97
C LEU A 169 8.42 -11.52 4.77
N LYS A 170 9.11 -11.70 3.62
CA LYS A 170 10.29 -10.91 3.30
C LYS A 170 9.96 -9.40 3.26
N LEU A 171 8.93 -8.99 2.51
CA LEU A 171 8.56 -7.58 2.38
C LEU A 171 7.91 -6.98 3.65
N CYS A 172 7.26 -7.81 4.45
CA CYS A 172 6.69 -7.44 5.74
C CYS A 172 7.72 -7.36 6.87
N ILE A 173 8.90 -7.94 6.70
CA ILE A 173 10.02 -7.85 7.67
C ILE A 173 11.06 -6.84 7.21
N GLU A 174 11.09 -6.50 5.91
CA GLU A 174 11.93 -5.44 5.37
C GLU A 174 11.67 -4.10 6.08
N VAL A 175 12.62 -3.71 6.92
CA VAL A 175 12.76 -2.36 7.44
C VAL A 175 13.09 -1.45 6.26
N ILE A 176 12.56 -0.24 6.24
CA ILE A 176 12.96 0.74 5.23
C ILE A 176 14.35 1.27 5.60
N ILE A 177 15.41 0.53 5.27
CA ILE A 177 16.80 0.87 5.64
C ILE A 177 17.33 2.08 4.81
N SER A 178 16.52 2.68 3.93
CA SER A 178 16.96 3.70 2.97
C SER A 178 16.19 5.03 3.02
N THR A 179 15.33 5.29 4.00
CA THR A 179 14.51 6.54 3.99
C THR A 179 15.26 7.81 4.35
N CYS A 180 16.47 7.74 4.90
CA CYS A 180 17.31 8.94 5.03
C CYS A 180 17.66 9.58 3.68
N ASN A 181 17.61 8.85 2.56
CA ASN A 181 17.87 9.40 1.22
C ASN A 181 16.61 9.63 0.36
N LEU A 182 15.44 9.07 0.73
CA LEU A 182 14.20 9.22 -0.05
C LEU A 182 13.44 10.52 0.24
N PHE A 183 13.71 11.20 1.36
CA PHE A 183 13.00 12.41 1.78
C PHE A 183 13.87 13.67 1.95
N MET A 184 15.21 13.56 1.91
CA MET A 184 16.15 14.66 2.24
C MET A 184 16.86 15.33 1.04
N LEU A 185 16.45 15.08 -0.20
CA LEU A 185 16.93 15.81 -1.39
C LEU A 185 15.78 16.22 -2.30
#